data_AF-A0A9Q3CXP5-F1
#
_entry.id   AF-A0A9Q3CXP5-F1
#
_cell.length_a   1.000
_cell.length_b   1.000
_cell.length_c   1.000
_cell.angle_alpha   90.00
_cell.angle_beta   90.00
_cell.angle_gamma   90.00
#
_symmetry.space_group_name_H-M   'P 1'
#
loop_
_entity.id
_entity.type
_entity.pdbx_description
1 polymer ?
#
loop_
_entity_poly.entity_id
_entity_poly.type
_entity_poly.pdbx_seq_one_letter_code
_entity_poly.pdbx_strand_id
1 'polypeptide(L)' 'MRKELINVLYTYKNAFASDDEPLGAVKGNEVDITINIDRPYPPVLRRPAYPPSPRAREGLEKHIQELI' A
#
# COMPACT_ATOMS: atom_id res chain seq x y z
N MET A 1 9.85 -34.26 -2.93
CA MET A 1 9.18 -33.09 -3.54
C MET A 1 8.10 -32.42 -2.68
N ARG A 2 6.87 -32.96 -2.52
CA ARG A 2 5.78 -32.23 -1.81
C ARG A 2 6.10 -31.94 -0.33
N LYS A 3 6.72 -32.89 0.37
CA LYS A 3 7.13 -32.72 1.78
C LYS A 3 8.23 -31.66 1.95
N GLU A 4 9.19 -31.61 1.03
CA GLU A 4 10.29 -30.64 1.05
C GLU A 4 9.75 -29.23 0.82
N LEU A 5 8.84 -29.05 -0.14
CA LEU A 5 8.19 -27.77 -0.39
C LEU A 5 7.43 -27.27 0.85
N ILE A 6 6.61 -28.12 1.46
CA ILE A 6 5.89 -27.76 2.69
C ILE A 6 6.85 -27.38 3.80
N ASN A 7 7.97 -28.11 3.93
CA ASN A 7 8.97 -27.81 4.94
C ASN A 7 9.57 -26.40 4.72
N VAL A 8 9.95 -26.07 3.48
CA VAL A 8 10.48 -24.74 3.11
C VAL A 8 9.45 -23.64 3.41
N LEU A 9 8.20 -23.81 2.97
CA LEU A 9 7.14 -22.81 3.20
C LEU A 9 6.89 -22.60 4.71
N TYR A 10 6.92 -23.67 5.49
CA TYR A 10 6.75 -23.59 6.93
C TYR A 10 7.95 -22.92 7.62
N THR A 11 9.18 -23.26 7.21
CA THR A 11 10.41 -22.66 7.74
C THR A 11 10.45 -21.15 7.50
N TYR A 12 10.02 -20.69 6.32
CA TYR A 12 10.06 -19.28 5.93
C TYR A 12 8.70 -18.59 6.00
N LYS A 13 7.76 -19.08 6.81
CA LYS A 13 6.38 -18.55 6.87
C LYS A 13 6.30 -17.02 7.10
N ASN A 14 7.24 -16.48 7.88
CA ASN A 14 7.31 -15.04 8.20
C ASN A 14 7.87 -14.19 7.03
N ALA A 15 8.41 -14.82 5.98
CA ALA A 15 8.86 -14.11 4.77
C ALA A 15 7.70 -13.81 3.80
N PHE A 16 6.52 -14.37 4.07
CA PHE A 16 5.31 -14.14 3.27
C PHE A 16 4.43 -13.09 3.97
N ALA A 17 3.81 -12.23 3.17
CA ALA A 17 2.79 -11.32 3.69
C ALA A 17 1.58 -12.12 4.16
N SER A 18 1.00 -11.71 5.28
CA SER A 18 -0.26 -12.24 5.80
C SER A 18 -1.25 -11.09 6.00
N ASP A 19 -2.50 -11.42 6.32
CA ASP A 19 -3.52 -10.41 6.61
C ASP A 19 -3.16 -9.59 7.87
N ASP A 20 -2.44 -10.20 8.83
CA ASP A 20 -1.97 -9.55 10.06
C ASP A 20 -0.63 -8.80 9.88
N GLU A 21 0.20 -9.25 8.92
CA GLU A 21 1.52 -8.69 8.62
C GLU A 21 1.63 -8.35 7.11
N PRO A 22 1.03 -7.23 6.67
CA PRO A 22 1.02 -6.86 5.27
C PRO A 22 2.40 -6.40 4.77
N LEU A 23 2.62 -6.56 3.47
CA LEU A 23 3.85 -6.14 2.80
C LEU A 23 4.08 -4.64 2.99
N GLY A 24 5.26 -4.24 3.48
CA GLY A 24 5.65 -2.83 3.57
C GLY A 24 5.58 -2.19 4.95
N ALA A 25 5.12 -2.90 5.99
CA ALA A 25 5.20 -2.46 7.38
C ALA A 25 6.63 -2.56 7.98
N VAL A 26 7.67 -2.23 7.20
CA VAL A 26 9.06 -2.32 7.64
C VAL A 26 9.44 -1.04 8.38
N LYS A 27 9.56 -1.15 9.71
CA LYS A 27 10.02 -0.06 10.58
C LYS A 27 11.45 0.37 10.18
N GLY A 28 11.71 1.68 10.11
CA GLY A 28 13.05 2.21 9.81
C GLY A 28 13.37 2.43 8.33
N ASN A 29 12.40 2.24 7.44
CA ASN A 29 12.50 2.60 6.02
C ASN A 29 11.61 3.81 5.70
N GLU A 30 11.55 4.80 6.59
CA GLU A 30 10.84 6.04 6.34
C GLU A 30 11.56 6.83 5.23
N VAL A 31 10.79 7.30 4.24
CA VAL A 31 11.32 8.13 3.16
C VAL A 31 11.24 9.60 3.57
N ASP A 32 12.40 10.26 3.65
CA ASP A 32 12.45 11.72 3.79
C ASP A 32 12.24 12.37 2.42
N ILE A 33 11.09 13.02 2.24
CA ILE A 33 10.73 13.72 1.00
C ILE A 33 10.97 15.22 1.22
N THR A 34 12.15 15.70 0.84
CA THR A 34 12.44 17.14 0.85
C THR A 34 11.88 17.82 -0.40
N ILE A 35 11.05 18.84 -0.19
CA ILE A 35 10.43 19.62 -1.27
C ILE A 35 11.32 20.84 -1.56
N ASN A 36 11.85 20.92 -2.77
CA ASN A 36 12.76 22.00 -3.21
C ASN A 36 12.03 23.23 -3.77
N ILE A 37 10.80 23.53 -3.33
CA ILE A 37 10.02 24.66 -3.86
C ILE A 37 9.38 25.50 -2.76
N ASP A 38 9.24 26.80 -3.04
CA ASP A 38 8.63 27.77 -2.14
C ASP A 38 7.08 27.71 -2.17
N ARG A 39 6.46 28.12 -1.06
CA ARG A 39 5.00 28.12 -0.86
C ARG A 39 4.27 28.96 -1.91
N PRO A 40 2.99 28.64 -2.24
CA PRO A 40 2.14 27.62 -1.61
C PRO A 40 2.33 26.21 -2.21
N TYR A 41 2.62 25.24 -1.34
CA TYR A 41 2.67 23.82 -1.67
C TYR A 41 1.59 23.04 -0.90
N PRO A 42 0.97 22.01 -1.51
CA PRO A 42 1.07 21.65 -2.93
C PRO A 42 0.51 22.75 -3.83
N PRO A 43 1.01 22.92 -5.08
CA PRO A 43 0.30 23.75 -6.05
C PRO A 43 -1.13 23.22 -6.09
N VAL A 44 -2.09 24.08 -5.75
CA VAL A 44 -3.52 23.72 -5.73
C VAL A 44 -3.79 22.93 -6.99
N LEU A 45 -4.25 21.68 -6.84
CA LEU A 45 -4.62 20.85 -7.96
C LEU A 45 -5.59 21.69 -8.78
N ARG A 46 -5.14 22.17 -9.95
CA ARG A 46 -5.91 23.13 -10.76
C ARG A 46 -7.26 22.56 -11.18
N ARG A 47 -7.44 21.25 -11.05
CA ARG A 47 -8.65 20.52 -11.38
C ARG A 47 -8.96 19.54 -10.25
N PRO A 48 -10.25 19.39 -9.87
CA PRO A 48 -10.65 18.28 -9.02
C PRO A 48 -10.31 16.96 -9.71
N ALA A 49 -10.15 15.90 -8.93
CA ALA A 49 -10.08 14.55 -9.47
C ALA A 49 -11.32 14.29 -10.35
N TYR A 50 -11.13 13.59 -11.46
CA TYR A 50 -12.26 13.19 -12.30
C TYR A 50 -13.18 12.26 -11.49
N PRO A 51 -14.51 12.46 -11.51
CA PRO A 51 -15.42 11.62 -10.74
C PRO A 51 -15.30 10.17 -11.23
N PRO A 52 -15.05 9.20 -10.33
CA PRO A 52 -15.05 7.81 -10.71
C PRO A 52 -16.45 7.38 -11.17
N SER A 53 -16.51 6.37 -12.04
CA SER A 53 -17.80 5.72 -12.35
C SER A 53 -18.37 5.08 -11.07
N PRO A 54 -19.70 4.86 -10.97
CA PRO A 54 -20.29 4.25 -9.77
C PRO A 54 -19.62 2.94 -9.36
N ARG A 55 -19.36 2.07 -10.35
CA ARG A 55 -18.65 0.79 -10.16
C ARG A 55 -17.19 0.99 -9.71
N ALA A 56 -16.49 1.97 -10.27
CA ALA A 56 -15.12 2.27 -9.85
C ALA A 56 -15.09 2.81 -8.41
N ARG A 57 -16.08 3.65 -8.05
CA ARG A 57 -16.19 4.21 -6.70
C ARG A 57 -16.38 3.12 -5.65
N GLU A 58 -17.28 2.17 -5.88
CA GLU A 58 -17.53 1.06 -4.96
C GLU A 58 -16.26 0.20 -4.74
N GLY A 59 -15.52 -0.10 -5.81
CA GLY A 59 -14.27 -0.86 -5.71
C GLY A 59 -13.18 -0.10 -4.95
N LEU A 60 -13.04 1.20 -5.22
CA LEU A 60 -12.09 2.07 -4.52
C LEU A 60 -12.42 2.19 -3.04
N GLU A 61 -13.70 2.36 -2.70
CA GLU A 61 -14.15 2.53 -1.32
C GLU A 61 -13.81 1.32 -0.44
N LYS A 62 -13.94 0.11 -0.99
CA LYS A 62 -13.50 -1.12 -0.31
C LYS A 62 -12.00 -1.10 0.00
N HIS A 63 -11.16 -0.81 -0.99
CA HIS A 63 -9.70 -0.83 -0.81
C HIS A 63 -9.19 0.33 0.06
N ILE A 64 -9.87 1.48 0.05
CA ILE A 64 -9.56 2.59 0.95
C ILE A 64 -9.83 2.17 2.41
N GLN A 65 -10.93 1.46 2.68
CA GLN A 65 -11.22 0.94 4.03
C GLN A 65 -10.21 -0.10 4.50
N GLU A 66 -9.61 -0.89 3.60
CA GLU A 66 -8.55 -1.85 3.94
C GLU A 66 -7.22 -1.17 4.33
N LEU A 67 -7.04 0.11 3.99
CA LEU A 67 -5.80 0.88 4.23
C LEU A 67 -5.87 1.81 5.45
N ILE A 68 -7.05 2.01 6.05
CA ILE A 68 -7.29 2.89 7.22
C ILE A 68 -7.41 2.03 8.48
#